data_AF-A0A2N6GKW7-F1
#
_entry.id   AF-A0A2N6GKW7-F1
#
_cell.length_a   1.000
_cell.length_b   1.000
_cell.length_c   1.000
_cell.angle_alpha   90.00
_cell.angle_beta   90.00
_cell.angle_gamma   90.00
#
_symmetry.space_group_name_H-M   'P 1'
#
loop_
_entity.id
_entity.type
_entity.pdbx_description
1 polymer ?
#
loop_
_entity_poly.entity_id
_entity_poly.type
_entity_poly.pdbx_seq_one_letter_code
_entity_poly.pdbx_strand_id
1 'polypeptide(L)'
;MNPLKNLSVIRKVVQLAALVLLVYGSSIGAYYLADKLSGALPALSCAYDLNGSDLCTLIPFQHQMDHRLGEVIASGGNILMGLMPTLITLGTFVLLFVVLNKAFCGWICPLGTFQEFLHLIGQKLGLQRHESLNANMVEKMRPIKWAILALLVFGFPLMAGIGWVNHDLGDPFCKICPSRILTTLANGETNQLYVDTASTTTLVISLIADFMFGLMIALALTVRQPFCRICPMLALHAVFRKLGLLRLVKNATPRCDRCGLCAKACPMDIKEIHTEMVKRDVTFEDCTLCGRCVEFCRDKDVLQLKYATFPVFSADSKYFKVRKKAQTLWEKNTLKRLIKGEPEKKVKAT
;
A
#
# COMPACT_ATOMS: atom_id res chain seq x y z
N MET A 1 28.68 -0.25 8.89
CA MET A 1 27.79 -1.36 8.45
C MET A 1 27.50 -1.11 6.99
N ASN A 2 27.66 -2.11 6.11
CA ASN A 2 27.30 -1.92 4.71
C ASN A 2 25.83 -1.48 4.63
N PRO A 3 25.52 -0.38 3.94
CA PRO A 3 24.14 0.11 3.81
C PRO A 3 23.22 -0.97 3.24
N LEU A 4 23.79 -1.88 2.44
CA LEU A 4 23.16 -3.07 1.86
C LEU A 4 22.69 -4.14 2.86
N LYS A 5 23.04 -4.05 4.15
CA LYS A 5 22.52 -4.96 5.20
C LYS A 5 21.39 -4.34 6.03
N ASN A 6 21.01 -3.08 5.77
CA ASN A 6 19.96 -2.39 6.51
C ASN A 6 18.61 -2.58 5.80
N LEU A 7 17.68 -3.31 6.41
CA LEU A 7 16.36 -3.62 5.85
C LEU A 7 15.58 -2.35 5.48
N SER A 8 15.64 -1.29 6.28
CA SER A 8 15.01 0.00 5.93
C SER A 8 15.60 0.62 4.66
N VAL A 9 16.91 0.47 4.44
CA VAL A 9 17.58 1.00 3.25
C VAL A 9 17.24 0.13 2.05
N ILE A 10 17.34 -1.20 2.17
CA ILE A 10 16.96 -2.15 1.11
C ILE A 10 15.51 -1.87 0.69
N ARG A 11 14.58 -1.74 1.64
CA ARG A 11 13.18 -1.47 1.36
C ARG A 11 12.99 -0.15 0.61
N LYS A 12 13.67 0.93 1.01
CA LYS A 12 13.60 2.21 0.30
C LYS A 12 14.17 2.13 -1.12
N VAL A 13 15.25 1.37 -1.31
CA VAL A 13 15.83 1.14 -2.64
C VAL A 13 14.85 0.35 -3.51
N VAL A 14 14.25 -0.72 -2.98
CA VAL A 14 13.23 -1.51 -3.70
C VAL A 14 12.00 -0.65 -4.02
N GLN A 15 11.51 0.14 -3.05
CA GLN A 15 10.39 1.05 -3.25
C GLN A 15 10.66 2.09 -4.34
N LEU A 16 11.86 2.67 -4.37
CA LEU A 16 12.25 3.65 -5.38
C LEU A 16 12.43 3.00 -6.75
N ALA A 17 13.08 1.83 -6.82
CA ALA A 17 13.21 1.07 -8.05
C ALA A 17 11.84 0.64 -8.61
N ALA A 18 10.94 0.18 -7.75
CA ALA A 18 9.57 -0.17 -8.12
C ALA A 18 8.77 1.06 -8.58
N LEU A 19 8.89 2.20 -7.90
CA LEU A 19 8.24 3.44 -8.33
C LEU A 19 8.72 3.84 -9.73
N VAL A 20 10.02 3.82 -9.97
CA VAL A 20 10.61 4.14 -11.28
C VAL A 20 10.10 3.17 -12.35
N LEU A 21 10.12 1.87 -12.07
CA LEU A 21 9.70 0.84 -13.03
C LEU A 21 8.19 0.86 -13.31
N LEU A 22 7.36 1.12 -12.30
CA LEU A 22 5.90 1.05 -12.41
C LEU A 22 5.27 2.33 -12.96
N VAL A 23 5.80 3.49 -12.57
CA VAL A 23 5.27 4.79 -12.99
C VAL A 23 5.97 5.27 -14.26
N TYR A 24 7.30 5.14 -14.35
CA TYR A 24 8.09 5.64 -15.48
C TYR A 24 8.56 4.52 -16.43
N GLY A 25 7.95 3.33 -16.33
CA GLY A 25 8.37 2.16 -17.10
C GLY A 25 8.26 2.36 -18.61
N SER A 26 7.19 2.98 -19.11
CA SER A 26 7.05 3.21 -20.55
C SER A 26 8.05 4.26 -21.07
N SER A 27 8.35 5.29 -20.27
CA SER A 27 9.13 6.46 -20.69
C SER A 27 10.64 6.22 -20.67
N ILE A 28 11.15 5.28 -19.87
CA ILE A 28 12.59 4.97 -19.75
C ILE A 28 13.05 3.93 -20.82
N GLY A 29 12.29 3.78 -21.91
CA GLY A 29 12.65 2.85 -23.00
C GLY A 29 12.30 1.38 -22.72
N ALA A 30 11.52 1.14 -21.66
CA ALA A 30 10.97 -0.17 -21.33
C ALA A 30 9.55 -0.35 -21.90
N TYR A 31 9.19 0.29 -23.03
CA TYR A 31 7.89 0.12 -23.70
C TYR A 31 7.54 -1.35 -23.96
N TYR A 32 8.49 -2.12 -24.49
CA TYR A 32 8.33 -3.57 -24.68
C TYR A 32 8.20 -4.35 -23.37
N LEU A 33 8.85 -3.88 -22.30
CA LEU A 33 8.68 -4.45 -20.97
C LEU A 33 7.32 -4.07 -20.38
N ALA A 34 6.80 -2.87 -20.62
CA ALA A 34 5.51 -2.39 -20.14
C ALA A 34 4.34 -3.21 -20.71
N ASP A 35 4.34 -3.49 -22.02
CA ASP A 35 3.30 -4.33 -22.65
C ASP A 35 3.35 -5.79 -22.15
N LYS A 36 4.54 -6.31 -21.89
CA LYS A 36 4.72 -7.70 -21.41
C LYS A 36 4.46 -7.84 -19.91
N LEU A 37 4.79 -6.82 -19.12
CA LEU A 37 4.63 -6.82 -17.67
C LEU A 37 3.16 -6.58 -17.30
N SER A 38 2.49 -5.63 -17.96
CA SER A 38 1.07 -5.33 -17.76
C SER A 38 0.13 -6.50 -18.07
N GLY A 39 0.49 -7.36 -19.03
CA GLY A 39 -0.23 -8.60 -19.32
C GLY A 39 0.07 -9.75 -18.36
N ALA A 40 1.17 -9.67 -17.58
CA ALA A 40 1.67 -10.79 -16.79
C ALA A 40 1.49 -10.61 -15.27
N LEU A 41 1.46 -9.37 -14.77
CA LEU A 41 1.51 -9.10 -13.33
C LEU A 41 0.37 -8.18 -12.85
N PRO A 42 -0.91 -8.59 -12.83
CA PRO A 42 -2.07 -7.70 -12.70
C PRO A 42 -2.24 -6.90 -11.38
N ALA A 43 -1.22 -6.30 -10.76
CA ALA A 43 -1.36 -5.75 -9.41
C ALA A 43 -0.43 -4.60 -9.00
N LEU A 44 0.08 -3.77 -9.91
CA LEU A 44 1.25 -2.92 -9.60
C LEU A 44 1.07 -1.40 -9.84
N SER A 45 0.29 -0.93 -10.83
CA SER A 45 0.07 0.52 -11.10
C SER A 45 -1.37 0.91 -11.50
N CYS A 46 -1.69 2.21 -11.49
CA CYS A 46 -3.03 2.70 -11.83
C CYS A 46 -3.25 2.67 -13.35
N ALA A 47 -4.37 2.14 -13.85
CA ALA A 47 -4.61 2.05 -15.30
C ALA A 47 -4.89 3.41 -15.97
N TYR A 48 -5.19 4.44 -15.19
CA TYR A 48 -5.35 5.80 -15.68
C TYR A 48 -4.01 6.47 -16.02
N ASP A 49 -2.90 5.85 -15.60
CA ASP A 49 -1.55 6.24 -15.99
C ASP A 49 -1.15 5.51 -17.27
N LEU A 50 -1.29 6.21 -18.41
CA LEU A 50 -0.99 5.67 -19.73
C LEU A 50 0.50 5.37 -19.93
N ASN A 51 1.36 5.90 -19.06
CA ASN A 51 2.80 5.67 -19.07
C ASN A 51 3.25 4.59 -18.07
N GLY A 52 2.30 4.01 -17.32
CA GLY A 52 2.56 2.93 -16.39
C GLY A 52 2.94 1.63 -17.08
N SER A 53 3.63 0.74 -16.37
CA SER A 53 4.03 -0.58 -16.90
C SER A 53 3.11 -1.73 -16.49
N ASP A 54 2.06 -1.47 -15.71
CA ASP A 54 1.13 -2.49 -15.23
C ASP A 54 -0.25 -1.94 -14.79
N LEU A 55 -1.21 -2.84 -14.50
CA LEU A 55 -2.60 -2.54 -14.19
C LEU A 55 -3.00 -3.07 -12.80
N CYS A 56 -3.66 -2.24 -12.01
CA CYS A 56 -4.23 -2.61 -10.73
C CYS A 56 -5.39 -3.59 -10.94
N THR A 57 -5.36 -4.75 -10.27
CA THR A 57 -6.38 -5.82 -10.40
C THR A 57 -7.82 -5.35 -10.14
N LEU A 58 -8.00 -4.28 -9.37
CA LEU A 58 -9.32 -3.77 -9.04
C LEU A 58 -10.07 -3.25 -10.27
N ILE A 59 -9.36 -2.76 -11.29
CA ILE A 59 -9.98 -2.26 -12.53
C ILE A 59 -10.63 -3.37 -13.34
N PRO A 60 -9.91 -4.46 -13.72
CA PRO A 60 -10.55 -5.57 -14.40
C PRO A 60 -11.63 -6.22 -13.55
N PHE A 61 -11.51 -6.27 -12.22
CA PHE A 61 -12.61 -6.75 -11.38
C PHE A 61 -13.87 -5.89 -11.51
N GLN A 62 -13.77 -4.57 -11.33
CA GLN A 62 -14.92 -3.68 -11.45
C GLN A 62 -15.55 -3.77 -12.85
N HIS A 63 -14.74 -3.68 -13.90
CA HIS A 63 -15.22 -3.76 -15.28
C HIS A 63 -15.88 -5.13 -15.59
N GLN A 64 -15.37 -6.23 -15.04
CA GLN A 64 -15.99 -7.54 -15.22
C GLN A 64 -17.29 -7.67 -14.41
N MET A 65 -17.37 -7.11 -13.21
CA MET A 65 -18.62 -7.10 -12.43
C MET A 65 -19.72 -6.29 -13.13
N ASP A 66 -19.33 -5.18 -13.74
CA ASP A 66 -20.19 -4.27 -14.47
C ASP A 66 -20.63 -4.85 -15.83
N HIS A 67 -19.72 -5.00 -16.79
CA HIS A 67 -20.07 -5.39 -18.16
C HIS A 67 -20.24 -6.90 -18.40
N ARG A 68 -19.82 -7.78 -17.50
CA ARG A 68 -19.92 -9.24 -17.73
C ARG A 68 -20.92 -9.86 -16.79
N LEU A 69 -20.66 -9.77 -15.49
CA LEU A 69 -21.49 -10.45 -14.51
C LEU A 69 -22.87 -9.78 -14.38
N GLY A 70 -22.91 -8.44 -14.31
CA GLY A 70 -24.16 -7.69 -14.24
C GLY A 70 -25.06 -7.92 -15.46
N GLU A 71 -24.51 -7.86 -16.68
CA GLU A 71 -25.26 -8.09 -17.92
C GLU A 71 -25.82 -9.53 -18.02
N VAL A 72 -25.04 -10.54 -17.61
CA VAL A 72 -25.51 -11.94 -17.57
C VAL A 72 -26.61 -12.13 -16.52
N ILE A 73 -26.52 -11.47 -15.36
CA ILE A 73 -27.56 -11.51 -14.34
C ILE A 73 -28.84 -10.82 -14.84
N ALA A 74 -28.73 -9.65 -15.48
CA ALA A 74 -29.85 -8.91 -16.02
C ALA A 74 -30.58 -9.66 -17.14
N SER A 75 -29.82 -10.34 -18.01
CA SER A 75 -30.36 -11.13 -19.13
C SER A 75 -30.87 -12.52 -18.73
N GLY A 76 -30.72 -12.94 -17.46
CA GLY A 76 -31.07 -14.29 -17.00
C GLY A 76 -30.21 -15.39 -17.64
N GLY A 77 -29.02 -15.03 -18.12
CA GLY A 77 -28.11 -15.93 -18.83
C GLY A 77 -27.32 -16.86 -17.91
N ASN A 78 -26.41 -17.63 -18.51
CA ASN A 78 -25.55 -18.55 -17.76
C ASN A 78 -24.52 -17.78 -16.92
N ILE A 79 -24.80 -17.62 -15.61
CA ILE A 79 -23.93 -16.93 -14.63
C ILE A 79 -22.48 -17.44 -14.70
N LEU A 80 -22.30 -18.73 -14.97
CA LEU A 80 -20.97 -19.33 -15.10
C LEU A 80 -20.12 -18.63 -16.18
N MET A 81 -20.71 -18.27 -17.33
CA MET A 81 -19.99 -17.57 -18.40
C MET A 81 -19.57 -16.15 -17.99
N GLY A 82 -20.41 -15.47 -17.19
CA GLY A 82 -20.07 -14.15 -16.64
C GLY A 82 -18.98 -14.20 -15.56
N LEU A 83 -18.90 -15.31 -14.81
CA LEU A 83 -17.94 -15.49 -13.72
C LEU A 83 -16.57 -16.03 -14.19
N MET A 84 -16.49 -16.70 -15.34
CA MET A 84 -15.21 -17.26 -15.82
C MET A 84 -14.08 -16.22 -15.93
N PRO A 85 -14.27 -15.02 -16.54
CA PRO A 85 -13.24 -14.00 -16.60
C PRO A 85 -12.79 -13.50 -15.22
N THR A 86 -13.73 -13.37 -14.26
CA THR A 86 -13.42 -12.93 -12.89
C THR A 86 -12.65 -13.99 -12.11
N LEU A 87 -12.94 -15.27 -12.34
CA LEU A 87 -12.16 -16.37 -11.75
C LEU A 87 -10.74 -16.44 -12.32
N ILE A 88 -10.56 -16.15 -13.62
CA ILE A 88 -9.23 -16.12 -14.24
C ILE A 88 -8.39 -14.95 -13.70
N THR A 89 -8.98 -13.74 -13.61
CA THR A 89 -8.28 -12.57 -13.04
C THR A 89 -7.98 -12.77 -11.55
N LEU A 90 -8.90 -13.38 -10.80
CA LEU A 90 -8.64 -13.76 -9.41
C LEU A 90 -7.57 -14.85 -9.30
N GLY A 91 -7.58 -15.84 -10.18
CA GLY A 91 -6.59 -16.92 -10.20
C GLY A 91 -5.17 -16.41 -10.47
N THR A 92 -5.00 -15.55 -11.47
CA THR A 92 -3.71 -14.91 -11.80
C THR A 92 -3.23 -14.00 -10.65
N PHE A 93 -4.13 -13.21 -10.07
CA PHE A 93 -3.83 -12.40 -8.88
C PHE A 93 -3.39 -13.27 -7.68
N VAL A 94 -4.12 -14.35 -7.38
CA VAL A 94 -3.80 -15.25 -6.28
C VAL A 94 -2.46 -15.93 -6.51
N LEU A 95 -2.14 -16.35 -7.74
CA LEU A 95 -0.85 -16.96 -8.07
C LEU A 95 0.32 -16.04 -7.73
N LEU A 96 0.24 -14.77 -8.12
CA LEU A 96 1.27 -13.78 -7.79
C LEU A 96 1.28 -13.43 -6.30
N PHE A 97 0.10 -13.35 -5.69
CA PHE A 97 -0.05 -13.12 -4.27
C PHE A 97 0.56 -14.24 -3.43
N VAL A 98 0.55 -15.50 -3.89
CA VAL A 98 1.19 -16.60 -3.16
C VAL A 98 2.69 -16.33 -2.99
N VAL A 99 3.35 -15.79 -4.01
CA VAL A 99 4.79 -15.49 -3.99
C VAL A 99 5.10 -14.32 -3.04
N LEU A 100 4.48 -13.15 -3.25
CA LEU A 100 4.83 -11.92 -2.54
C LEU A 100 4.00 -11.67 -1.27
N ASN A 101 2.84 -12.31 -1.13
CA ASN A 101 1.83 -12.02 -0.10
C ASN A 101 1.55 -10.50 -0.05
N LYS A 102 1.26 -9.97 1.14
CA LYS A 102 1.05 -8.54 1.41
C LYS A 102 2.30 -7.67 1.29
N ALA A 103 3.47 -8.24 0.97
CA ALA A 103 4.69 -7.46 0.82
C ALA A 103 4.56 -6.42 -0.30
N PHE A 104 3.69 -6.67 -1.29
CA PHE A 104 3.41 -5.71 -2.35
C PHE A 104 3.08 -4.31 -1.81
N CYS A 105 2.13 -4.19 -0.88
CA CYS A 105 1.74 -2.89 -0.31
C CYS A 105 2.87 -2.20 0.47
N GLY A 106 3.81 -2.97 1.05
CA GLY A 106 4.90 -2.45 1.87
C GLY A 106 6.21 -2.16 1.12
N TRP A 107 6.41 -2.79 -0.05
CA TRP A 107 7.69 -2.81 -0.77
C TRP A 107 7.60 -2.29 -2.20
N ILE A 108 6.47 -2.47 -2.88
CA ILE A 108 6.36 -2.26 -4.33
C ILE A 108 5.35 -1.16 -4.67
N CYS A 109 4.25 -1.05 -3.92
CA CYS A 109 3.15 -0.14 -4.21
C CYS A 109 3.61 1.35 -4.30
N PRO A 110 3.39 2.04 -5.44
CA PRO A 110 3.85 3.41 -5.65
C PRO A 110 3.17 4.40 -4.69
N LEU A 111 1.87 4.20 -4.41
CA LEU A 111 1.09 5.00 -3.47
C LEU A 111 1.61 4.91 -2.04
N GLY A 112 2.06 3.72 -1.62
CA GLY A 112 2.65 3.49 -0.30
C GLY A 112 4.00 4.20 -0.18
N THR A 113 4.83 4.11 -1.21
CA THR A 113 6.13 4.81 -1.30
C THR A 113 5.96 6.32 -1.23
N PHE A 114 4.99 6.88 -1.96
CA PHE A 114 4.72 8.30 -1.97
C PHE A 114 4.24 8.82 -0.61
N GLN A 115 3.34 8.12 0.06
CA GLN A 115 2.90 8.49 1.41
C GLN A 115 4.06 8.44 2.42
N GLU A 116 4.99 7.48 2.31
CA GLU A 116 6.20 7.48 3.12
C GLU A 116 7.12 8.66 2.82
N PHE A 117 7.23 9.06 1.56
CA PHE A 117 7.99 10.23 1.16
C PHE A 117 7.38 11.53 1.70
N LEU A 118 6.06 11.71 1.57
CA LEU A 118 5.34 12.82 2.19
C LEU A 118 5.55 12.87 3.70
N HIS A 119 5.50 11.73 4.39
CA HIS A 119 5.77 11.69 5.82
C HIS A 119 7.20 12.15 6.17
N LEU A 120 8.20 11.82 5.34
CA LEU A 120 9.57 12.31 5.51
C LEU A 120 9.67 13.83 5.28
N ILE A 121 8.92 14.36 4.32
CA ILE A 121 8.82 15.82 4.10
C ILE A 121 8.16 16.50 5.29
N GLY A 122 7.02 15.99 5.77
CA GLY A 122 6.34 16.53 6.94
C GLY A 122 7.23 16.53 8.19
N GLN A 123 8.07 15.50 8.34
CA GLN A 123 9.08 15.44 9.39
C GLN A 123 10.16 16.53 9.25
N LYS A 124 10.60 16.84 8.02
CA LYS A 124 11.54 17.95 7.77
C LYS A 124 10.91 19.33 8.01
N LEU A 125 9.61 19.47 7.73
CA LEU A 125 8.84 20.71 7.90
C LEU A 125 8.44 20.98 9.37
N GLY A 126 8.77 20.08 10.30
CA GLY A 126 8.48 20.28 11.73
C GLY A 126 7.00 20.14 12.11
N LEU A 127 6.17 19.54 11.25
CA LEU A 127 4.75 19.30 11.55
C LEU A 127 4.59 18.33 12.73
N GLN A 128 3.58 18.58 13.58
CA GLN A 128 3.32 17.78 14.78
C GLN A 128 3.17 16.30 14.41
N ARG A 129 4.08 15.48 14.94
CA ARG A 129 4.22 14.08 14.58
C ARG A 129 3.38 13.21 15.50
N HIS A 130 2.40 12.51 14.95
CA HIS A 130 1.78 11.39 15.64
C HIS A 130 2.54 10.12 15.29
N GLU A 131 3.41 9.64 16.19
CA GLU A 131 4.15 8.40 15.97
C GLU A 131 3.23 7.17 15.87
N SER A 132 2.07 7.21 16.51
CA SER A 132 1.05 6.18 16.42
C SER A 132 -0.33 6.78 16.63
N LEU A 133 -1.33 6.31 15.88
CA LEU A 133 -2.71 6.63 16.16
C LEU A 133 -3.22 5.96 17.44
N ASN A 134 -4.29 6.52 18.01
CA ASN A 134 -4.98 5.91 19.15
C ASN A 134 -5.58 4.55 18.73
N ALA A 135 -5.57 3.55 19.63
CA ALA A 135 -6.10 2.20 19.38
C ALA A 135 -7.55 2.26 18.89
N ASN A 136 -8.38 3.02 19.61
CA ASN A 136 -9.81 3.11 19.32
C ASN A 136 -10.09 3.65 17.92
N MET A 137 -9.23 4.55 17.41
CA MET A 137 -9.36 5.08 16.06
C MET A 137 -8.99 4.02 15.02
N VAL A 138 -7.89 3.29 15.24
CA VAL A 138 -7.44 2.20 14.35
C VAL A 138 -8.50 1.10 14.26
N GLU A 139 -9.06 0.68 15.40
CA GLU A 139 -10.12 -0.34 15.44
C GLU A 139 -11.39 0.10 14.72
N LYS A 140 -11.80 1.37 14.87
CA LYS A 140 -12.95 1.94 14.15
C LYS A 140 -12.70 2.08 12.65
N MET A 141 -11.47 2.35 12.22
CA MET A 141 -11.13 2.49 10.80
C MET A 141 -10.94 1.13 10.09
N ARG A 142 -10.56 0.09 10.82
CA ARG A 142 -10.33 -1.26 10.27
C ARG A 142 -11.51 -1.82 9.43
N PRO A 143 -12.79 -1.69 9.80
CA PRO A 143 -13.90 -2.17 8.97
C PRO A 143 -14.12 -1.33 7.70
N ILE A 144 -13.65 -0.09 7.63
CA ILE A 144 -13.92 0.84 6.50
C ILE A 144 -13.38 0.27 5.18
N LYS A 145 -12.17 -0.30 5.17
CA LYS A 145 -11.60 -0.93 3.96
C LYS A 145 -12.45 -2.09 3.43
N TRP A 146 -13.13 -2.82 4.32
CA TRP A 146 -14.02 -3.93 3.95
C TRP A 146 -15.33 -3.40 3.38
N ALA A 147 -15.87 -2.34 3.97
CA ALA A 147 -17.03 -1.65 3.42
C ALA A 147 -16.72 -1.07 2.02
N ILE A 148 -15.57 -0.42 1.84
CA ILE A 148 -15.14 0.10 0.52
C ILE A 148 -14.96 -1.04 -0.49
N LEU A 149 -14.33 -2.16 -0.10
CA LEU A 149 -14.19 -3.31 -0.99
C LEU A 149 -15.56 -3.88 -1.39
N ALA A 150 -16.45 -4.12 -0.43
CA ALA A 150 -17.77 -4.69 -0.72
C ALA A 150 -18.63 -3.74 -1.57
N LEU A 151 -18.66 -2.45 -1.24
CA LEU A 151 -19.59 -1.49 -1.83
C LEU A 151 -19.04 -0.82 -3.10
N LEU A 152 -17.80 -0.32 -3.08
CA LEU A 152 -17.24 0.40 -4.23
C LEU A 152 -16.60 -0.53 -5.27
N VAL A 153 -16.00 -1.65 -4.88
CA VAL A 153 -15.32 -2.55 -5.84
C VAL A 153 -16.28 -3.60 -6.40
N PHE A 154 -17.24 -4.09 -5.62
CA PHE A 154 -18.16 -5.15 -6.07
C PHE A 154 -19.61 -4.67 -6.19
N GLY A 155 -20.13 -3.94 -5.19
CA GLY A 155 -21.54 -3.55 -5.12
C GLY A 155 -21.99 -2.61 -6.24
N PHE A 156 -21.39 -1.42 -6.33
CA PHE A 156 -21.74 -0.43 -7.35
C PHE A 156 -21.51 -0.90 -8.79
N PRO A 157 -20.37 -1.53 -9.14
CA PRO A 157 -20.19 -2.10 -10.48
C PRO A 157 -21.25 -3.13 -10.83
N LEU A 158 -21.61 -4.01 -9.89
CA LEU A 158 -22.66 -5.00 -10.12
C LEU A 158 -24.04 -4.34 -10.33
N MET A 159 -24.36 -3.31 -9.55
CA MET A 159 -25.61 -2.56 -9.71
C MET A 159 -25.65 -1.80 -11.05
N ALA A 160 -24.52 -1.25 -11.50
CA ALA A 160 -24.40 -0.60 -12.80
C ALA A 160 -24.64 -1.61 -13.93
N GLY A 161 -24.00 -2.78 -13.84
CA GLY A 161 -24.17 -3.86 -14.81
C GLY A 161 -25.58 -4.46 -14.88
N ILE A 162 -26.34 -4.44 -13.78
CA ILE A 162 -27.76 -4.86 -13.76
C ILE A 162 -28.70 -3.75 -14.29
N GLY A 163 -28.19 -2.53 -14.49
CA GLY A 163 -28.94 -1.38 -14.96
C GLY A 163 -29.71 -0.62 -13.86
N TRP A 164 -29.38 -0.84 -12.58
CA TRP A 164 -30.00 -0.12 -11.46
C TRP A 164 -29.42 1.28 -11.27
N VAL A 165 -28.18 1.49 -11.69
CA VAL A 165 -27.48 2.77 -11.65
C VAL A 165 -26.80 3.04 -12.99
N ASN A 166 -26.41 4.29 -13.22
CA ASN A 166 -25.69 4.67 -14.44
C ASN A 166 -24.36 3.92 -14.57
N HIS A 167 -23.99 3.62 -15.82
CA HIS A 167 -22.73 2.97 -16.18
C HIS A 167 -21.48 3.77 -15.75
N ASP A 168 -21.64 5.07 -15.48
CA ASP A 168 -20.62 5.93 -14.88
C ASP A 168 -20.10 5.42 -13.52
N LEU A 169 -20.92 4.64 -12.80
CA LEU A 169 -20.60 3.99 -11.52
C LEU A 169 -20.06 2.56 -11.68
N GLY A 170 -19.65 2.16 -12.90
CA GLY A 170 -19.05 0.86 -13.19
C GLY A 170 -17.67 0.63 -12.57
N ASP A 171 -16.91 1.70 -12.29
CA ASP A 171 -15.54 1.63 -11.73
C ASP A 171 -15.26 2.67 -10.61
N PRO A 172 -16.16 2.84 -9.62
CA PRO A 172 -16.20 4.03 -8.79
C PRO A 172 -15.01 4.14 -7.85
N PHE A 173 -14.46 3.01 -7.35
CA PHE A 173 -13.25 3.07 -6.53
C PHE A 173 -12.05 3.59 -7.33
N CYS A 174 -11.92 3.21 -8.59
CA CYS A 174 -10.76 3.59 -9.40
C CYS A 174 -10.81 5.05 -9.82
N LYS A 175 -12.00 5.61 -10.01
CA LYS A 175 -12.21 7.05 -10.19
C LYS A 175 -11.89 7.86 -8.92
N ILE A 176 -12.21 7.31 -7.74
CA ILE A 176 -11.96 7.98 -6.45
C ILE A 176 -10.52 7.78 -5.96
N CYS A 177 -9.83 6.73 -6.41
CA CYS A 177 -8.53 6.34 -5.86
C CYS A 177 -7.47 7.45 -6.00
N PRO A 178 -6.78 7.87 -4.91
CA PRO A 178 -5.76 8.91 -4.98
C PRO A 178 -4.55 8.51 -5.82
N SER A 179 -4.37 7.20 -6.03
CA SER A 179 -3.32 6.70 -6.94
C SER A 179 -3.51 7.19 -8.36
N ARG A 180 -4.76 7.38 -8.83
CA ARG A 180 -5.07 7.92 -10.16
C ARG A 180 -4.38 9.26 -10.37
N ILE A 181 -4.72 10.23 -9.53
CA ILE A 181 -4.18 11.58 -9.59
C ILE A 181 -2.67 11.55 -9.32
N LEU A 182 -2.23 10.76 -8.35
CA LEU A 182 -0.82 10.69 -7.97
C LEU A 182 0.10 10.23 -9.12
N THR A 183 -0.22 9.09 -9.74
CA THR A 183 0.70 8.49 -10.73
C THR A 183 0.70 9.28 -12.03
N THR A 184 -0.45 9.85 -12.44
CA THR A 184 -0.48 10.74 -13.61
C THR A 184 0.30 12.03 -13.37
N LEU A 185 0.16 12.66 -12.19
CA LEU A 185 0.98 13.85 -11.87
C LEU A 185 2.47 13.52 -11.79
N ALA A 186 2.83 12.35 -11.28
CA ALA A 186 4.23 11.92 -11.24
C ALA A 186 4.83 11.82 -12.65
N ASN A 187 4.03 11.42 -13.64
CA ASN A 187 4.40 11.40 -15.06
C ASN A 187 4.27 12.74 -15.79
N GLY A 188 3.89 13.81 -15.09
CA GLY A 188 3.74 15.15 -15.68
C GLY A 188 2.41 15.36 -16.41
N GLU A 189 1.47 14.42 -16.32
CA GLU A 189 0.13 14.54 -16.90
C GLU A 189 -0.84 15.12 -15.87
N THR A 190 -1.36 16.32 -16.14
CA THR A 190 -2.37 16.99 -15.31
C THR A 190 -3.80 16.63 -15.69
N ASN A 191 -3.99 15.74 -16.66
CA ASN A 191 -5.30 15.42 -17.28
C ASN A 191 -6.32 14.84 -16.28
N GLN A 192 -5.85 14.23 -15.20
CA GLN A 192 -6.70 13.61 -14.17
C GLN A 192 -6.99 14.52 -12.97
N LEU A 193 -6.41 15.72 -12.92
CA LEU A 193 -6.66 16.74 -11.90
C LEU A 193 -7.57 17.82 -12.49
N TYR A 194 -8.83 17.44 -12.74
CA TYR A 194 -9.85 18.30 -13.32
C TYR A 194 -11.23 17.91 -12.80
N VAL A 195 -12.11 18.90 -12.67
CA VAL A 195 -13.50 18.71 -12.26
C VAL A 195 -14.35 18.49 -13.50
N ASP A 196 -14.67 17.22 -13.79
CA ASP A 196 -15.52 16.86 -14.92
C ASP A 196 -16.98 17.26 -14.65
N THR A 197 -17.54 18.13 -15.50
CA THR A 197 -18.92 18.60 -15.40
C THR A 197 -19.87 17.93 -16.40
N ALA A 198 -19.48 16.82 -17.02
CA ALA A 198 -20.28 16.12 -18.04
C ALA A 198 -21.61 15.57 -17.50
N SER A 199 -21.64 15.05 -16.26
CA SER A 199 -22.85 14.61 -15.58
C SER A 199 -22.77 14.93 -14.09
N THR A 200 -23.92 15.03 -13.41
CA THR A 200 -23.94 15.26 -11.95
C THR A 200 -23.16 14.18 -11.20
N THR A 201 -23.20 12.94 -11.70
CA THR A 201 -22.48 11.80 -11.13
C THR A 201 -20.96 11.93 -11.32
N THR A 202 -20.49 12.27 -12.51
CA THR A 202 -19.05 12.46 -12.77
C THR A 202 -18.49 13.68 -12.03
N LEU A 203 -19.28 14.73 -11.88
CA LEU A 203 -18.94 15.91 -11.09
C LEU A 203 -18.72 15.54 -9.62
N VAL A 204 -19.67 14.85 -9.01
CA VAL A 204 -19.58 14.43 -7.60
C VAL A 204 -18.37 13.50 -7.40
N ILE A 205 -18.15 12.52 -8.29
CA ILE A 205 -17.02 11.60 -8.20
C ILE A 205 -15.68 12.34 -8.32
N SER A 206 -15.57 13.29 -9.26
CA SER A 206 -14.34 14.07 -9.47
C SER A 206 -14.01 14.93 -8.25
N LEU A 207 -15.03 15.61 -7.67
CA LEU A 207 -14.85 16.37 -6.43
C LEU A 207 -14.42 15.48 -5.26
N ILE A 208 -15.01 14.29 -5.12
CA ILE A 208 -14.62 13.33 -4.09
C ILE A 208 -13.17 12.86 -4.31
N ALA A 209 -12.77 12.56 -5.54
CA ALA A 209 -11.43 12.12 -5.88
C ALA A 209 -10.38 13.18 -5.51
N ASP A 210 -10.61 14.44 -5.92
CA ASP A 210 -9.72 15.56 -5.63
C ASP A 210 -9.65 15.86 -4.13
N PHE A 211 -10.80 15.86 -3.45
CA PHE A 211 -10.87 16.02 -2.00
C PHE A 211 -10.10 14.93 -1.28
N MET A 212 -10.27 13.67 -1.68
CA MET A 212 -9.61 12.54 -1.04
C MET A 212 -8.11 12.51 -1.32
N PHE A 213 -7.66 12.96 -2.50
CA PHE A 213 -6.24 13.16 -2.81
C PHE A 213 -5.63 14.28 -1.95
N GLY A 214 -6.29 15.43 -1.85
CA GLY A 214 -5.86 16.53 -0.97
C GLY A 214 -5.79 16.13 0.50
N LEU A 215 -6.82 15.43 0.98
CA LEU A 215 -6.88 14.87 2.34
C LEU A 215 -5.75 13.86 2.58
N MET A 216 -5.46 12.99 1.61
CA MET A 216 -4.34 12.06 1.70
C MET A 216 -3.02 12.80 1.85
N ILE A 217 -2.76 13.84 1.07
CA ILE A 217 -1.52 14.63 1.19
C ILE A 217 -1.41 15.25 2.59
N ALA A 218 -2.45 15.94 3.04
CA ALA A 218 -2.48 16.59 4.34
C ALA A 218 -2.23 15.60 5.49
N LEU A 219 -2.89 14.44 5.46
CA LEU A 219 -2.73 13.40 6.48
C LEU A 219 -1.39 12.67 6.36
N ALA A 220 -0.86 12.45 5.16
CA ALA A 220 0.41 11.75 4.97
C ALA A 220 1.61 12.54 5.51
N LEU A 221 1.50 13.87 5.57
CA LEU A 221 2.50 14.73 6.20
C LEU A 221 2.59 14.51 7.72
N THR A 222 1.49 14.16 8.39
CA THR A 222 1.42 14.03 9.86
C THR A 222 1.43 12.59 10.34
N VAL A 223 0.80 11.69 9.59
CA VAL A 223 0.55 10.28 9.91
C VAL A 223 1.16 9.37 8.84
N ARG A 224 1.67 8.21 9.24
CA ARG A 224 2.26 7.24 8.30
C ARG A 224 1.15 6.51 7.53
N GLN A 225 1.23 6.55 6.20
CA GLN A 225 0.41 5.73 5.29
C GLN A 225 -1.11 5.75 5.58
N PRO A 226 -1.75 6.93 5.70
CA PRO A 226 -3.17 7.03 6.05
C PRO A 226 -4.10 6.32 5.07
N PHE A 227 -3.87 6.47 3.75
CA PHE A 227 -4.73 5.86 2.74
C PHE A 227 -4.60 4.33 2.69
N CYS A 228 -3.41 3.79 2.99
CA CYS A 228 -3.20 2.35 3.03
C CYS A 228 -4.12 1.65 4.05
N ARG A 229 -4.63 2.35 5.08
CA ARG A 229 -5.54 1.79 6.09
C ARG A 229 -6.96 1.58 5.57
N ILE A 230 -7.38 2.38 4.60
CA ILE A 230 -8.72 2.33 3.99
C ILE A 230 -8.71 1.69 2.60
N CYS A 231 -7.53 1.41 2.04
CA CYS A 231 -7.39 0.87 0.70
C CYS A 231 -8.04 -0.52 0.57
N PRO A 232 -9.00 -0.72 -0.34
CA PRO A 232 -9.67 -2.01 -0.55
C PRO A 232 -8.71 -3.07 -1.10
N MET A 233 -7.62 -2.67 -1.75
CA MET A 233 -6.58 -3.59 -2.21
C MET A 233 -5.91 -4.34 -1.05
N LEU A 234 -5.71 -3.65 0.09
CA LEU A 234 -5.22 -4.30 1.31
C LEU A 234 -6.25 -5.26 1.91
N ALA A 235 -7.55 -4.93 1.81
CA ALA A 235 -8.63 -5.82 2.24
C ALA A 235 -8.69 -7.09 1.37
N LEU A 236 -8.58 -6.95 0.05
CA LEU A 236 -8.52 -8.07 -0.89
C LEU A 236 -7.34 -8.99 -0.57
N HIS A 237 -6.15 -8.43 -0.34
CA HIS A 237 -5.00 -9.21 0.13
C HIS A 237 -5.20 -9.83 1.53
N ALA A 238 -6.00 -9.20 2.39
CA ALA A 238 -6.29 -9.74 3.71
C ALA A 238 -7.13 -11.01 3.68
N VAL A 239 -7.97 -11.19 2.64
CA VAL A 239 -8.71 -12.42 2.37
C VAL A 239 -7.75 -13.57 2.10
N PHE A 240 -6.78 -13.38 1.20
CA PHE A 240 -5.86 -14.43 0.79
C PHE A 240 -4.63 -14.60 1.69
N ARG A 241 -4.50 -13.82 2.77
CA ARG A 241 -3.28 -13.71 3.60
C ARG A 241 -2.62 -15.02 4.03
N LYS A 242 -3.43 -16.06 4.23
CA LYS A 242 -2.97 -17.39 4.68
C LYS A 242 -2.29 -18.19 3.56
N LEU A 243 -2.58 -17.89 2.30
CA LEU A 243 -2.01 -18.59 1.13
C LEU A 243 -0.58 -18.13 0.82
N GLY A 244 -0.20 -16.91 1.19
CA GLY A 244 1.10 -16.35 0.87
C GLY A 244 2.27 -17.04 1.59
N LEU A 245 3.38 -17.19 0.87
CA LEU A 245 4.62 -17.80 1.34
C LEU A 245 5.36 -16.90 2.33
N LEU A 246 5.37 -15.58 2.10
CA LEU A 246 5.99 -14.64 3.02
C LEU A 246 5.07 -14.37 4.23
N ARG A 247 5.56 -14.60 5.44
CA ARG A 247 4.81 -14.43 6.70
C ARG A 247 5.64 -13.76 7.79
N LEU A 248 4.97 -13.05 8.69
CA LEU A 248 5.55 -12.49 9.89
C LEU A 248 5.34 -13.45 11.07
N VAL A 249 6.44 -13.99 11.59
CA VAL A 249 6.44 -14.97 12.66
C VAL A 249 7.00 -14.35 13.94
N LYS A 250 6.34 -14.62 15.07
CA LYS A 250 6.77 -14.22 16.40
C LYS A 250 7.03 -15.46 17.26
N ASN A 251 8.25 -15.58 17.78
CA ASN A 251 8.60 -16.51 18.85
C ASN A 251 8.59 -15.71 20.15
N ALA A 252 7.42 -15.62 20.79
CA ALA A 252 7.21 -14.74 21.94
C ALA A 252 8.11 -15.12 23.13
N THR A 253 8.59 -14.11 23.85
CA THR A 253 9.37 -14.28 25.09
C THR A 253 8.76 -13.45 26.21
N PRO A 254 8.98 -13.76 27.49
CA PRO A 254 8.42 -12.97 28.60
C PRO A 254 8.81 -11.48 28.58
N ARG A 255 9.88 -11.11 27.86
CA ARG A 255 10.28 -9.70 27.68
C ARG A 255 9.40 -8.95 26.69
N CYS A 256 8.67 -9.65 25.82
CA CYS A 256 7.78 -9.02 24.85
C CYS A 256 6.71 -8.18 25.54
N ASP A 257 6.17 -8.63 26.67
CA ASP A 257 5.05 -7.99 27.39
C ASP A 257 5.33 -6.54 27.84
N ARG A 258 6.60 -6.19 28.07
CA ARG A 258 7.01 -4.87 28.59
C ARG A 258 7.66 -3.96 27.55
N CYS A 259 7.82 -4.40 26.29
CA CYS A 259 8.69 -3.73 25.32
C CYS A 259 7.95 -2.72 24.42
N GLY A 260 6.87 -3.13 23.76
CA GLY A 260 6.04 -2.27 22.90
C GLY A 260 6.68 -1.73 21.61
N LEU A 261 8.00 -1.90 21.39
CA LEU A 261 8.71 -1.23 20.29
C LEU A 261 8.24 -1.67 18.90
N CYS A 262 7.87 -2.95 18.72
CA CYS A 262 7.37 -3.46 17.44
C CYS A 262 6.05 -2.80 17.03
N ALA A 263 5.13 -2.57 17.98
CA ALA A 263 3.85 -1.91 17.75
C ALA A 263 4.04 -0.43 17.40
N LYS A 264 4.89 0.31 18.15
CA LYS A 264 5.22 1.73 17.85
C LYS A 264 5.93 1.93 16.50
N ALA A 265 6.70 0.93 16.08
CA ALA A 265 7.39 0.94 14.79
C ALA A 265 6.47 0.65 13.60
N CYS A 266 5.34 -0.01 13.82
CA CYS A 266 4.41 -0.41 12.76
C CYS A 266 3.78 0.83 12.11
N PRO A 267 3.89 1.03 10.78
CA PRO A 267 3.24 2.17 10.12
C PRO A 267 1.70 2.07 10.13
N MET A 268 1.19 0.84 10.27
CA MET A 268 -0.25 0.56 10.32
C MET A 268 -0.81 0.53 11.76
N ASP A 269 0.02 0.84 12.77
CA ASP A 269 -0.39 0.90 14.19
C ASP A 269 -1.02 -0.39 14.75
N ILE A 270 -0.57 -1.55 14.25
CA ILE A 270 -1.04 -2.87 14.69
C ILE A 270 -0.46 -3.22 16.07
N LYS A 271 -1.24 -2.99 17.12
CA LYS A 271 -0.82 -3.23 18.51
C LYS A 271 -0.76 -4.71 18.86
N GLU A 272 -1.54 -5.52 18.15
CA GLU A 272 -1.67 -6.97 18.34
C GLU A 272 -0.35 -7.70 18.09
N ILE A 273 0.57 -7.13 17.31
CA ILE A 273 1.94 -7.65 17.13
C ILE A 273 2.68 -7.72 18.48
N HIS A 274 2.42 -6.78 19.37
CA HIS A 274 3.01 -6.75 20.71
C HIS A 274 2.27 -7.69 21.68
N THR A 275 0.94 -7.60 21.74
CA THR A 275 0.12 -8.29 22.75
C THR A 275 -0.13 -9.76 22.46
N GLU A 276 -0.04 -10.20 21.19
CA GLU A 276 -0.22 -11.61 20.84
C GLU A 276 1.01 -12.42 21.28
N MET A 277 0.82 -13.30 22.26
CA MET A 277 1.88 -14.10 22.88
C MET A 277 1.75 -15.60 22.55
N VAL A 278 0.62 -16.04 22.03
CA VAL A 278 0.30 -17.45 21.81
C VAL A 278 0.50 -17.82 20.35
N LYS A 279 -0.03 -17.02 19.42
CA LYS A 279 0.06 -17.32 18.00
C LYS A 279 1.45 -17.03 17.45
N ARG A 280 2.00 -18.03 16.76
CA ARG A 280 3.29 -17.91 16.07
C ARG A 280 3.20 -17.04 14.82
N ASP A 281 2.12 -17.14 14.04
CA ASP A 281 1.88 -16.27 12.90
C ASP A 281 1.15 -15.01 13.36
N VAL A 282 1.82 -13.87 13.25
CA VAL A 282 1.31 -12.54 13.61
C VAL A 282 1.09 -11.67 12.37
N THR A 283 0.84 -12.31 11.22
CA THR A 283 0.46 -11.64 9.97
C THR A 283 -1.02 -11.24 10.02
N PHE A 284 -1.31 -10.15 10.73
CA PHE A 284 -2.66 -9.61 10.84
C PHE A 284 -3.21 -9.09 9.51
N GLU A 285 -4.51 -8.77 9.49
CA GLU A 285 -5.19 -8.30 8.28
C GLU A 285 -4.64 -6.98 7.73
N ASP A 286 -4.22 -6.04 8.58
CA ASP A 286 -3.63 -4.76 8.19
C ASP A 286 -2.12 -4.83 7.90
N CYS A 287 -1.49 -6.00 8.12
CA CYS A 287 -0.04 -6.11 8.02
C CYS A 287 0.42 -6.00 6.55
N THR A 288 1.20 -4.97 6.22
CA THR A 288 1.79 -4.77 4.89
C THR A 288 3.13 -5.50 4.68
N LEU A 289 3.53 -6.38 5.62
CA LEU A 289 4.80 -7.11 5.60
C LEU A 289 6.04 -6.22 5.35
N CYS A 290 6.00 -4.96 5.79
CA CYS A 290 7.09 -3.99 5.59
C CYS A 290 8.37 -4.29 6.41
N GLY A 291 8.33 -5.23 7.36
CA GLY A 291 9.49 -5.66 8.14
C GLY A 291 9.98 -4.70 9.23
N ARG A 292 9.41 -3.49 9.38
CA ARG A 292 9.84 -2.54 10.42
C ARG A 292 9.80 -3.11 11.84
N CYS A 293 8.80 -3.94 12.16
CA CYS A 293 8.70 -4.59 13.47
C CYS A 293 9.89 -5.51 13.77
N VAL A 294 10.45 -6.20 12.77
CA VAL A 294 11.64 -7.04 12.89
C VAL A 294 12.87 -6.17 13.18
N GLU A 295 13.00 -5.02 12.52
CA GLU A 295 14.13 -4.12 12.69
C GLU A 295 14.20 -3.41 14.04
N PHE A 296 13.03 -3.11 14.61
CA PHE A 296 12.91 -2.43 15.91
C PHE A 296 12.84 -3.41 17.08
N CYS A 297 12.82 -4.72 16.81
CA CYS A 297 12.90 -5.74 17.84
C CYS A 297 14.34 -5.84 18.37
N ARG A 298 14.48 -5.75 19.70
CA ARG A 298 15.79 -5.80 20.38
C ARG A 298 16.31 -7.21 20.58
N ASP A 299 15.39 -8.17 20.60
CA ASP A 299 15.66 -9.53 21.01
C ASP A 299 15.87 -10.43 19.81
N LYS A 300 16.90 -11.27 19.90
CA LYS A 300 17.33 -12.12 18.80
C LYS A 300 16.25 -13.15 18.49
N ASP A 301 15.93 -13.33 17.21
CA ASP A 301 15.02 -14.35 16.68
C ASP A 301 13.57 -14.34 17.23
N VAL A 302 13.18 -13.27 17.94
CA VAL A 302 11.81 -13.09 18.45
C VAL A 302 10.83 -12.74 17.35
N LEU A 303 11.20 -11.86 16.42
CA LEU A 303 10.40 -11.52 15.24
C LEU A 303 11.17 -11.89 13.98
N GLN A 304 10.51 -12.56 13.04
CA GLN A 304 11.12 -13.06 11.81
C GLN A 304 10.18 -12.86 10.62
N LEU A 305 10.70 -12.37 9.51
CA LEU A 305 10.06 -12.48 8.19
C LEU A 305 10.52 -13.80 7.58
N LYS A 306 9.59 -14.76 7.46
CA LYS A 306 9.85 -16.07 6.87
C LYS A 306 9.25 -16.16 5.48
N TYR A 307 10.02 -16.65 4.52
CA TYR A 307 9.55 -17.04 3.20
C TYR A 307 9.40 -18.56 3.16
N ALA A 308 8.17 -19.04 3.10
CA ALA A 308 7.79 -20.42 3.36
C ALA A 308 8.36 -20.90 4.71
N THR A 309 9.49 -21.59 4.68
CA THR A 309 10.17 -22.14 5.86
C THR A 309 11.40 -21.32 6.28
N PHE A 310 12.01 -20.59 5.34
CA PHE A 310 13.31 -19.96 5.53
C PHE A 310 13.17 -18.53 6.10
N PRO A 311 13.88 -18.17 7.19
CA PRO A 311 13.90 -16.81 7.69
C PRO A 311 14.71 -15.92 6.75
N VAL A 312 14.06 -15.01 6.03
CA VAL A 312 14.72 -14.03 5.17
C VAL A 312 15.35 -12.93 6.02
N PHE A 313 14.62 -12.47 7.04
CA PHE A 313 15.11 -11.50 8.01
C PHE A 313 14.66 -11.88 9.41
N SER A 314 15.62 -11.89 10.34
CA SER A 314 15.36 -12.13 11.77
C SER A 314 15.76 -10.91 12.58
N ALA A 315 15.04 -10.69 13.67
CA ALA A 315 15.40 -9.70 14.67
C ALA A 315 16.80 -10.03 15.24
N ASP A 316 17.67 -9.04 15.31
CA ASP A 316 19.01 -9.18 15.87
C ASP A 316 19.36 -7.98 16.75
N SER A 317 19.90 -8.28 17.94
CA SER A 317 20.23 -7.26 18.94
C SER A 317 21.38 -6.34 18.51
N LYS A 318 22.37 -6.85 17.75
CA LYS A 318 23.49 -6.05 17.23
C LYS A 318 22.98 -5.13 16.12
N TYR A 319 22.13 -5.65 15.22
CA TYR A 319 21.46 -4.87 14.20
C TYR A 319 20.68 -3.69 14.80
N PHE A 320 19.88 -3.95 15.83
CA PHE A 320 19.13 -2.92 16.55
C PHE A 320 20.03 -1.81 17.11
N LYS A 321 21.15 -2.17 17.78
CA LYS A 321 22.09 -1.20 18.37
C LYS A 321 22.70 -0.28 17.31
N VAL A 322 23.14 -0.84 16.18
CA VAL A 322 23.74 -0.06 15.08
C VAL A 322 22.71 0.89 14.47
N ARG A 323 21.49 0.41 14.22
CA ARG A 323 20.40 1.20 13.68
C ARG A 323 19.99 2.34 14.61
N LYS A 324 19.87 2.07 15.92
CA LYS A 324 19.59 3.10 16.93
C LYS A 324 20.66 4.19 16.92
N LYS A 325 21.94 3.83 16.83
CA LYS A 325 23.05 4.81 16.73
C LYS A 325 22.92 5.68 15.47
N ALA A 326 22.60 5.09 14.33
CA ALA A 326 22.39 5.82 13.07
C ALA A 326 21.17 6.78 13.15
N GLN A 327 20.06 6.32 13.72
CA GLN A 327 18.85 7.11 13.96
C GLN A 327 19.15 8.34 14.83
N THR A 328 19.82 8.14 15.97
CA THR A 328 20.19 9.24 16.89
C THR A 328 21.13 10.25 16.23
N LEU A 329 22.05 9.81 15.37
CA LEU A 329 22.93 10.71 14.62
C LEU A 329 22.14 11.56 13.62
N TRP A 330 21.20 10.94 12.90
CA TRP A 330 20.31 11.64 11.98
C TRP A 330 19.41 12.66 12.69
N GLU A 331 18.82 12.30 13.83
CA GLU A 331 18.01 13.19 14.66
C GLU A 331 18.84 14.37 15.17
N LYS A 332 20.05 14.15 15.69
CA LYS A 332 20.95 15.22 16.14
C LYS A 332 21.30 16.18 15.01
N ASN A 333 21.58 15.67 13.80
CA ASN A 333 21.89 16.51 12.64
C ASN A 333 20.67 17.31 12.17
N THR A 334 19.47 16.72 12.24
CA THR A 334 18.22 17.37 11.85
C THR A 334 17.83 18.46 12.86
N LEU A 335 17.89 18.16 14.16
CA LEU A 335 17.66 19.13 15.25
C LEU A 335 18.67 20.29 15.20
N LYS A 336 19.96 20.02 15.00
CA LYS A 336 20.97 21.07 14.85
C LYS A 336 20.69 22.00 13.67
N ARG A 337 20.11 21.50 12.58
CA ARG A 337 19.73 22.31 11.41
C ARG A 337 18.47 23.12 11.66
N LEU A 338 17.45 22.55 12.29
CA LEU A 338 16.22 23.27 12.67
C LEU A 338 16.50 24.42 13.65
N ILE A 339 17.41 24.23 14.61
CA ILE A 339 17.80 25.26 15.58
C ILE A 339 18.65 26.37 14.94
N LYS A 340 19.41 26.07 13.88
CA LYS A 340 20.34 27.03 13.25
C LYS A 340 19.77 27.81 12.06
N GLY A 341 18.58 27.48 11.56
CA GLY A 341 17.98 28.19 10.41
C GLY A 341 18.80 28.13 9.11
N GLU A 342 19.71 27.15 8.96
CA GLU A 342 20.56 27.04 7.76
C GLU A 342 19.82 26.32 6.61
N PRO A 343 19.81 26.86 5.38
CA PRO A 343 19.23 26.19 4.22
C PRO A 343 20.06 24.97 3.79
N GLU A 344 19.38 24.03 3.13
CA GLU A 344 19.87 22.69 2.79
C GLU A 344 21.14 22.72 1.91
N LYS A 345 22.33 22.49 2.49
CA LYS A 345 23.53 22.21 1.67
C LYS A 345 23.33 20.88 0.95
N LYS A 346 23.20 20.94 -0.38
CA LYS A 346 23.22 19.79 -1.30
C LYS A 346 24.37 18.85 -0.92
N VAL A 347 24.02 17.64 -0.50
CA VAL A 347 24.99 16.56 -0.30
C VAL A 347 25.54 16.23 -1.70
N LYS A 348 26.79 16.61 -1.98
CA LYS A 348 27.53 16.09 -3.13
C LYS A 348 27.66 14.58 -2.93
N ALA A 349 27.08 13.83 -3.86
CA ALA A 349 27.35 12.41 -4.00
C ALA A 349 28.83 12.23 -4.41
N THR A 350 29.57 11.49 -3.60
CA THR A 350 30.84 10.85 -3.96
C THR A 350 30.69 9.38 -3.68
#